data_AF-A0A929K7P6-F1
#
_entry.id   AF-A0A929K7P6-F1
#
_cell.length_a   1.000
_cell.length_b   1.000
_cell.length_c   1.000
_cell.angle_alpha   90.00
_cell.angle_beta   90.00
_cell.angle_gamma   90.00
#
_symmetry.space_group_name_H-M   'P 1'
#
loop_
_entity.id
_entity.type
_entity.pdbx_description
1 polymer ?
#
loop_
_entity_poly.entity_id
_entity_poly.type
_entity_poly.pdbx_seq_one_letter_code
_entity_poly.pdbx_strand_id
1 'polypeptide(L)'
;SIALGDKSEQLIEELVKQPDFSELAKRAGTAKVEQFEQLLNLLAAFREQKDLFIDQLAKDTKTLKGLAGTVSSASANNFQDTANLLYSMGSRKVNLTGLVNYESLAEKANEAGPDDIRGLTLLMARFDEDHRNKLIPRVDWASLCMKCPIDVGLLRALGGCLENLWRKAEMLSDKSDFDKVAQYLRSRDDDIMQKIENAYEQAKMHRAPYASLYAGVGKFLWNCNQIDHTLSLEIATKTMSKLIECFWIAPINYHYVGQLINALYKIDPYLSESFLGNNKVRGRIQQSINEHDWSKEVEGLKHLIEAFYRSFPDLWRRMVNSNWIVVDLSSLDLDSIYRDVEEEKNAGTAYNTAKKVRALRHSPKFLLC
;
A
#
# COMPACT_ATOMS: atom_id res chain seq x y z
N SER A 1 -30.50 -6.15 -18.95
CA SER A 1 -30.00 -5.10 -18.05
C SER A 1 -30.10 -3.68 -18.63
N ILE A 2 -31.09 -3.36 -19.49
CA ILE A 2 -31.17 -2.05 -20.20
C ILE A 2 -32.59 -1.47 -20.09
N ALA A 3 -33.17 -1.42 -18.88
CA ALA A 3 -34.55 -0.92 -18.69
C ALA A 3 -34.69 0.17 -17.62
N LEU A 4 -33.58 0.63 -17.03
CA LEU A 4 -33.62 1.62 -15.94
C LEU A 4 -32.72 2.83 -16.12
N GLY A 5 -31.96 3.00 -17.21
CA GLY A 5 -30.99 4.11 -17.36
C GLY A 5 -31.57 5.49 -17.02
N ASP A 6 -32.47 6.00 -17.86
CA ASP A 6 -33.04 7.35 -17.70
C ASP A 6 -33.97 7.49 -16.48
N LYS A 7 -34.67 6.41 -16.10
CA LYS A 7 -35.55 6.41 -14.90
C LYS A 7 -34.76 6.35 -13.61
N SER A 8 -33.60 5.69 -13.58
CA SER A 8 -32.72 5.62 -12.41
C SER A 8 -32.06 6.96 -12.15
N GLU A 9 -31.64 7.67 -13.20
CA GLU A 9 -31.10 9.03 -13.06
C GLU A 9 -32.18 10.01 -12.60
N GLN A 10 -33.41 9.91 -13.10
CA GLN A 10 -34.55 10.69 -12.58
C GLN A 10 -34.92 10.34 -11.13
N LEU A 11 -34.95 9.06 -10.75
CA LEU A 11 -35.22 8.65 -9.36
C LEU A 11 -34.10 9.09 -8.42
N ILE A 12 -32.85 9.03 -8.86
CA ILE A 12 -31.69 9.53 -8.13
C ILE A 12 -31.80 11.05 -8.01
N GLU A 13 -32.14 11.78 -9.07
CA GLU A 13 -32.37 13.23 -8.98
C GLU A 13 -33.51 13.60 -8.02
N GLU A 14 -34.63 12.86 -8.03
CA GLU A 14 -35.74 13.09 -7.09
C GLU A 14 -35.37 12.75 -5.64
N LEU A 15 -34.67 11.62 -5.43
CA LEU A 15 -34.13 11.24 -4.11
C LEU A 15 -33.08 12.24 -3.61
N VAL A 16 -32.28 12.83 -4.49
CA VAL A 16 -31.23 13.83 -4.18
C VAL A 16 -31.81 15.24 -3.97
N LYS A 17 -33.00 15.55 -4.50
CA LYS A 17 -33.66 16.86 -4.31
C LYS A 17 -34.29 17.02 -2.93
N GLN A 18 -34.77 15.95 -2.28
CA GLN A 18 -35.29 15.98 -0.89
C GLN A 18 -35.04 14.67 -0.11
N PRO A 19 -33.79 14.25 0.10
CA PRO A 19 -33.52 13.01 0.82
C PRO A 19 -33.85 13.19 2.31
N ASP A 20 -34.72 12.34 2.85
CA ASP A 20 -34.69 12.07 4.29
C ASP A 20 -33.47 11.18 4.58
N PHE A 21 -32.29 11.82 4.64
CA PHE A 21 -31.04 11.14 4.97
C PHE A 21 -31.10 10.43 6.31
N SER A 22 -31.97 10.86 7.23
CA SER A 22 -32.13 10.21 8.53
C SER A 22 -32.71 8.80 8.38
N GLU A 23 -33.78 8.67 7.59
CA GLU A 23 -34.39 7.37 7.33
C GLU A 23 -33.49 6.48 6.47
N LEU A 24 -32.84 7.03 5.44
CA LEU A 24 -31.89 6.27 4.62
C LEU A 24 -30.69 5.79 5.42
N ALA A 25 -30.15 6.63 6.31
CA ALA A 25 -29.04 6.26 7.19
C ALA A 25 -29.44 5.09 8.09
N LYS A 26 -30.62 5.13 8.72
CA LYS A 26 -31.12 4.02 9.55
C LYS A 26 -31.19 2.70 8.78
N ARG A 27 -31.68 2.72 7.53
CA ARG A 27 -31.73 1.53 6.67
C ARG A 27 -30.33 1.04 6.31
N ALA A 28 -29.41 1.95 5.99
CA ALA A 28 -28.01 1.62 5.73
C ALA A 28 -27.31 1.03 6.98
N GLY A 29 -27.66 1.48 8.19
CA GLY A 29 -27.15 0.90 9.43
C GLY A 29 -27.58 -0.55 9.69
N THR A 30 -28.62 -1.02 8.99
CA THR A 30 -29.05 -2.43 9.02
C THR A 30 -28.62 -3.22 7.79
N ALA A 31 -27.80 -2.63 6.91
CA ALA A 31 -27.32 -3.29 5.73
C ALA A 31 -26.49 -4.53 6.10
N LYS A 32 -26.74 -5.62 5.37
CA LYS A 32 -25.88 -6.80 5.38
C LYS A 32 -24.69 -6.60 4.44
N VAL A 33 -23.70 -7.45 4.57
CA VAL A 33 -22.46 -7.33 3.79
C VAL A 33 -22.71 -7.44 2.29
N GLU A 34 -23.64 -8.31 1.86
CA GLU A 34 -24.02 -8.47 0.45
C GLU A 34 -24.70 -7.22 -0.15
N GLN A 35 -25.09 -6.26 0.71
CA GLN A 35 -25.71 -4.99 0.32
C GLN A 35 -24.69 -3.83 0.33
N PHE A 36 -23.43 -4.08 0.69
CA PHE A 36 -22.42 -3.01 0.72
C PHE A 36 -22.16 -2.44 -0.67
N GLU A 37 -22.19 -3.24 -1.74
CA GLU A 37 -22.10 -2.72 -3.11
C GLU A 37 -23.26 -1.76 -3.44
N GLN A 38 -24.48 -2.10 -3.02
CA GLN A 38 -25.66 -1.24 -3.21
C GLN A 38 -25.50 0.08 -2.44
N LEU A 39 -24.98 0.01 -1.21
CA LEU A 39 -24.68 1.19 -0.40
C LEU A 39 -23.58 2.05 -1.04
N LEU A 40 -22.55 1.44 -1.61
CA LEU A 40 -21.49 2.14 -2.33
C LEU A 40 -22.00 2.84 -3.59
N ASN A 41 -22.87 2.18 -4.35
CA ASN A 41 -23.51 2.78 -5.52
C ASN A 41 -24.41 3.96 -5.13
N LEU A 42 -25.12 3.85 -4.01
CA LEU A 42 -25.91 4.96 -3.45
C LEU A 42 -25.01 6.13 -3.04
N LEU A 43 -23.90 5.87 -2.34
CA LEU A 43 -22.92 6.90 -1.96
C LEU A 43 -22.33 7.62 -3.18
N ALA A 44 -22.05 6.89 -4.26
CA ALA A 44 -21.57 7.47 -5.51
C ALA A 44 -22.66 8.33 -6.18
N ALA A 45 -23.91 7.88 -6.16
CA ALA A 45 -25.05 8.61 -6.72
C ALA A 45 -25.30 9.95 -6.02
N PHE A 46 -25.00 10.06 -4.72
CA PHE A 46 -25.16 11.31 -3.96
C PHE A 46 -24.15 12.41 -4.32
N ARG A 47 -23.07 12.11 -5.04
CA ARG A 47 -22.05 13.09 -5.50
C ARG A 47 -21.65 14.08 -4.37
N GLU A 48 -22.01 15.35 -4.49
CA GLU A 48 -21.69 16.42 -3.54
C GLU A 48 -22.41 16.29 -2.20
N GLN A 49 -23.56 15.60 -2.15
CA GLN A 49 -24.32 15.37 -0.92
C GLN A 49 -23.88 14.12 -0.16
N LYS A 50 -22.90 13.37 -0.69
CA LYS A 50 -22.38 12.13 -0.07
C LYS A 50 -21.95 12.36 1.38
N ASP A 51 -21.27 13.47 1.65
CA ASP A 51 -20.78 13.79 2.98
C ASP A 51 -21.91 14.05 3.99
N LEU A 52 -23.01 14.69 3.56
CA LEU A 52 -24.18 14.90 4.40
C LEU A 52 -24.83 13.57 4.81
N PHE A 53 -24.93 12.62 3.87
CA PHE A 53 -25.44 11.29 4.19
C PHE A 53 -24.51 10.53 5.13
N ILE A 54 -23.18 10.60 4.93
CA ILE A 54 -22.20 9.97 5.82
C ILE A 54 -22.26 10.58 7.22
N ASP A 55 -22.41 11.90 7.32
CA ASP A 55 -22.55 12.58 8.61
C ASP A 55 -23.82 12.12 9.33
N GLN A 56 -24.92 11.92 8.59
CA GLN A 56 -26.16 11.40 9.16
C GLN A 56 -26.04 9.93 9.59
N LEU A 57 -25.32 9.10 8.82
CA LEU A 57 -24.98 7.71 9.19
C LEU A 57 -24.12 7.67 10.47
N ALA A 58 -23.20 8.61 10.62
CA ALA A 58 -22.31 8.71 11.77
C ALA A 58 -22.98 9.34 13.02
N LYS A 59 -24.05 10.12 12.84
CA LYS A 59 -24.74 10.84 13.93
C LYS A 59 -25.53 9.91 14.85
N ASP A 60 -26.18 8.88 14.31
CA ASP A 60 -26.94 7.92 15.12
C ASP A 60 -26.06 6.74 15.53
N THR A 61 -25.69 6.70 16.81
CA THR A 61 -24.89 5.62 17.40
C THR A 61 -25.54 4.24 17.21
N LYS A 62 -26.87 4.13 17.20
CA LYS A 62 -27.54 2.83 17.00
C LYS A 62 -27.33 2.32 15.57
N THR A 63 -27.55 3.19 14.59
CA THR A 63 -27.29 2.95 13.17
C THR A 63 -25.83 2.53 12.94
N LEU A 64 -24.88 3.28 13.52
CA LEU A 64 -23.47 3.01 13.37
C LEU A 64 -23.03 1.69 14.04
N LYS A 65 -23.60 1.37 15.21
CA LYS A 65 -23.39 0.08 15.89
C LYS A 65 -23.91 -1.09 15.06
N GLY A 66 -25.05 -0.94 14.38
CA GLY A 66 -25.58 -1.95 13.48
C GLY A 66 -24.58 -2.26 12.36
N LEU A 67 -24.10 -1.22 11.69
CA LEU A 67 -23.11 -1.35 10.62
C LEU A 67 -21.78 -1.92 11.13
N ALA A 68 -21.32 -1.48 12.31
CA ALA A 68 -20.11 -2.02 12.93
C ALA A 68 -20.25 -3.51 13.26
N GLY A 69 -21.44 -3.95 13.71
CA GLY A 69 -21.76 -5.35 13.91
C GLY A 69 -21.68 -6.17 12.63
N THR A 70 -22.21 -5.63 11.52
CA THR A 70 -22.09 -6.23 10.18
C THR A 70 -20.62 -6.36 9.77
N VAL A 71 -19.82 -5.29 9.92
CA VAL A 71 -18.38 -5.30 9.61
C VAL A 71 -17.62 -6.32 10.47
N SER A 72 -17.94 -6.40 11.76
CA SER A 72 -17.29 -7.33 12.70
C SER A 72 -17.57 -8.79 12.39
N SER A 73 -18.71 -9.07 11.76
CA SER A 73 -19.18 -10.41 11.42
C SER A 73 -18.93 -10.77 9.96
N ALA A 74 -18.30 -9.89 9.18
CA ALA A 74 -18.02 -10.12 7.78
C ALA A 74 -17.09 -11.34 7.61
N SER A 75 -17.52 -12.29 6.79
CA SER A 75 -16.67 -13.41 6.36
C SER A 75 -15.51 -12.91 5.50
N ALA A 76 -14.44 -13.72 5.43
CA ALA A 76 -13.20 -13.34 4.76
C ALA A 76 -13.38 -12.91 3.30
N ASN A 77 -14.24 -13.61 2.56
CA ASN A 77 -14.58 -13.31 1.16
C ASN A 77 -15.23 -11.93 0.95
N ASN A 78 -15.71 -11.30 2.03
CA ASN A 78 -16.34 -9.98 1.98
C ASN A 78 -15.47 -8.84 2.55
N PHE A 79 -14.20 -9.10 2.88
CA PHE A 79 -13.32 -8.05 3.38
C PHE A 79 -13.04 -6.95 2.35
N GLN A 80 -13.09 -7.26 1.06
CA GLN A 80 -12.95 -6.24 0.02
C GLN A 80 -14.13 -5.23 0.05
N ASP A 81 -15.36 -5.71 0.20
CA ASP A 81 -16.53 -4.84 0.27
C ASP A 81 -16.53 -3.99 1.54
N THR A 82 -16.10 -4.60 2.65
CA THR A 82 -15.86 -3.89 3.91
C THR A 82 -14.81 -2.79 3.74
N ALA A 83 -13.69 -3.09 3.05
CA ALA A 83 -12.65 -2.09 2.77
C ALA A 83 -13.18 -0.95 1.89
N ASN A 84 -13.99 -1.26 0.88
CA ASN A 84 -14.58 -0.25 0.00
C ASN A 84 -15.58 0.66 0.73
N LEU A 85 -16.37 0.10 1.65
CA LEU A 85 -17.23 0.87 2.54
C LEU A 85 -16.41 1.83 3.41
N LEU A 86 -15.38 1.33 4.10
CA LEU A 86 -14.52 2.17 4.94
C LEU A 86 -13.82 3.28 4.16
N TYR A 87 -13.39 2.99 2.93
CA TYR A 87 -12.83 4.00 2.03
C TYR A 87 -13.86 5.09 1.71
N SER A 88 -15.09 4.68 1.40
CA SER A 88 -16.15 5.61 1.01
C SER A 88 -16.60 6.51 2.15
N MET A 89 -16.43 6.08 3.41
CA MET A 89 -16.70 6.90 4.60
C MET A 89 -15.67 8.02 4.86
N GLY A 90 -14.54 8.04 4.13
CA GLY A 90 -13.52 9.08 4.27
C GLY A 90 -13.00 9.22 5.71
N SER A 91 -12.93 10.44 6.22
CA SER A 91 -12.49 10.73 7.60
C SER A 91 -13.45 10.20 8.68
N ARG A 92 -14.74 10.00 8.36
CA ARG A 92 -15.75 9.53 9.32
C ARG A 92 -15.65 8.03 9.62
N LYS A 93 -14.82 7.29 8.89
CA LYS A 93 -14.57 5.85 9.16
C LYS A 93 -14.08 5.58 10.59
N VAL A 94 -13.41 6.55 11.23
CA VAL A 94 -12.95 6.43 12.62
C VAL A 94 -14.09 6.12 13.60
N ASN A 95 -15.28 6.68 13.35
CA ASN A 95 -16.46 6.45 14.19
C ASN A 95 -16.96 5.00 14.06
N LEU A 96 -16.96 4.45 12.83
CA LEU A 96 -17.37 3.06 12.59
C LEU A 96 -16.35 2.07 13.16
N THR A 97 -15.06 2.30 12.85
CA THR A 97 -13.95 1.42 13.28
C THR A 97 -13.78 1.39 14.79
N GLY A 98 -14.08 2.49 15.50
CA GLY A 98 -14.12 2.52 16.96
C GLY A 98 -15.16 1.59 17.60
N LEU A 99 -16.15 1.10 16.84
CA LEU A 99 -17.22 0.21 17.30
C LEU A 99 -17.06 -1.24 16.81
N VAL A 100 -16.04 -1.53 16.00
CA VAL A 100 -15.81 -2.88 15.46
C VAL A 100 -15.32 -3.83 16.56
N ASN A 101 -15.86 -5.04 16.59
CA ASN A 101 -15.34 -6.14 17.38
C ASN A 101 -14.15 -6.79 16.65
N TYR A 102 -12.94 -6.42 17.07
CA TYR A 102 -11.68 -6.88 16.51
C TYR A 102 -11.36 -8.35 16.78
N GLU A 103 -11.98 -8.96 17.79
CA GLU A 103 -11.81 -10.40 18.07
C GLU A 103 -12.53 -11.23 17.02
N SER A 104 -13.82 -10.96 16.81
CA SER A 104 -14.61 -11.58 15.74
C SER A 104 -13.99 -11.36 14.36
N LEU A 105 -13.50 -10.14 14.08
CA LEU A 105 -12.85 -9.84 12.81
C LEU A 105 -11.53 -10.62 12.63
N ALA A 106 -10.77 -10.82 13.71
CA ALA A 106 -9.54 -11.63 13.69
C ALA A 106 -9.83 -13.10 13.43
N GLU A 107 -10.88 -13.66 14.05
CA GLU A 107 -11.32 -15.04 13.80
C GLU A 107 -11.62 -15.24 12.31
N LYS A 108 -12.39 -14.32 11.71
CA LYS A 108 -12.68 -14.35 10.27
C LYS A 108 -11.46 -14.13 9.38
N ALA A 109 -10.50 -13.33 9.82
CA ALA A 109 -9.23 -13.18 9.11
C ALA A 109 -8.39 -14.46 9.14
N ASN A 110 -8.42 -15.23 10.23
CA ASN A 110 -7.69 -16.49 10.33
C ASN A 110 -8.33 -17.62 9.49
N GLU A 111 -9.64 -17.52 9.23
CA GLU A 111 -10.39 -18.40 8.31
C GLU A 111 -10.09 -18.10 6.82
N ALA A 112 -9.45 -16.97 6.50
CA ALA A 112 -9.22 -16.53 5.12
C ALA A 112 -8.47 -17.58 4.28
N GLY A 113 -9.01 -17.83 3.09
CA GLY A 113 -8.39 -18.62 2.04
C GLY A 113 -7.53 -17.78 1.09
N PRO A 114 -6.91 -18.42 0.09
CA PRO A 114 -6.04 -17.74 -0.87
C PRO A 114 -6.69 -16.54 -1.58
N ASP A 115 -7.96 -16.66 -1.96
CA ASP A 115 -8.70 -15.63 -2.70
C ASP A 115 -9.12 -14.44 -1.81
N ASP A 116 -9.20 -14.65 -0.50
CA ASP A 116 -9.67 -13.65 0.47
C ASP A 116 -8.54 -12.68 0.91
N ILE A 117 -7.28 -13.08 0.75
CA ILE A 117 -6.10 -12.35 1.27
C ILE A 117 -6.00 -10.95 0.66
N ARG A 118 -6.40 -10.77 -0.60
CA ARG A 118 -6.48 -9.45 -1.22
C ARG A 118 -7.48 -8.56 -0.48
N GLY A 119 -8.67 -9.07 -0.18
CA GLY A 119 -9.69 -8.36 0.58
C GLY A 119 -9.20 -7.99 1.98
N LEU A 120 -8.57 -8.94 2.69
CA LEU A 120 -8.02 -8.71 4.03
C LEU A 120 -6.94 -7.62 4.03
N THR A 121 -5.99 -7.66 3.10
CA THR A 121 -4.90 -6.68 3.04
C THR A 121 -5.41 -5.29 2.63
N LEU A 122 -6.44 -5.22 1.79
CA LEU A 122 -7.17 -3.98 1.51
C LEU A 122 -7.86 -3.44 2.76
N LEU A 123 -8.56 -4.29 3.51
CA LEU A 123 -9.21 -3.92 4.77
C LEU A 123 -8.21 -3.36 5.78
N MET A 124 -7.08 -4.04 5.97
CA MET A 124 -5.98 -3.58 6.82
C MET A 124 -5.48 -2.20 6.40
N ALA A 125 -5.36 -1.93 5.10
CA ALA A 125 -4.93 -0.63 4.59
C ALA A 125 -5.97 0.49 4.80
N ARG A 126 -7.23 0.17 5.15
CA ARG A 126 -8.26 1.16 5.45
C ARG A 126 -8.36 1.52 6.92
N PHE A 127 -7.91 0.67 7.82
CA PHE A 127 -7.76 1.02 9.23
C PHE A 127 -6.62 2.03 9.43
N ASP A 128 -6.79 2.91 10.42
CA ASP A 128 -5.68 3.71 10.94
C ASP A 128 -4.74 2.85 11.80
N GLU A 129 -3.65 3.45 12.29
CA GLU A 129 -2.63 2.73 13.06
C GLU A 129 -3.20 2.11 14.35
N ASP A 130 -4.02 2.85 15.10
CA ASP A 130 -4.58 2.38 16.37
C ASP A 130 -5.50 1.17 16.15
N HIS A 131 -6.33 1.20 15.12
CA HIS A 131 -7.23 0.11 14.79
C HIS A 131 -6.50 -1.08 14.16
N ARG A 132 -5.45 -0.86 13.37
CA ARG A 132 -4.55 -1.95 12.91
C ARG A 132 -3.89 -2.65 14.08
N ASN A 133 -3.41 -1.91 15.07
CA ASN A 133 -2.74 -2.46 16.25
C ASN A 133 -3.67 -3.32 17.13
N LYS A 134 -4.99 -3.14 17.03
CA LYS A 134 -5.96 -4.06 17.63
C LYS A 134 -6.03 -5.39 16.88
N LEU A 135 -5.90 -5.41 15.55
CA LEU A 135 -6.07 -6.62 14.74
C LEU A 135 -4.76 -7.41 14.56
N ILE A 136 -3.63 -6.73 14.32
CA ILE A 136 -2.32 -7.32 14.03
C ILE A 136 -1.93 -8.46 14.99
N PRO A 137 -1.98 -8.31 16.33
CA PRO A 137 -1.52 -9.36 17.23
C PRO A 137 -2.43 -10.60 17.25
N ARG A 138 -3.69 -10.49 16.80
CA ARG A 138 -4.72 -11.55 16.86
C ARG A 138 -4.78 -12.40 15.59
N VAL A 139 -4.18 -11.94 14.50
CA VAL A 139 -4.17 -12.64 13.21
C VAL A 139 -2.90 -13.46 13.05
N ASP A 140 -3.04 -14.67 12.51
CA ASP A 140 -1.94 -15.55 12.12
C ASP A 140 -1.39 -15.14 10.74
N TRP A 141 -0.63 -14.04 10.75
CA TRP A 141 0.01 -13.51 9.54
C TRP A 141 0.99 -14.49 8.91
N ALA A 142 1.59 -15.39 9.68
CA ALA A 142 2.53 -16.38 9.16
C ALA A 142 1.80 -17.39 8.25
N SER A 143 0.70 -17.96 8.75
CA SER A 143 -0.22 -18.80 7.96
C SER A 143 -0.72 -18.07 6.71
N LEU A 144 -1.13 -16.80 6.82
CA LEU A 144 -1.61 -16.03 5.67
C LEU A 144 -0.52 -15.75 4.63
N CYS A 145 0.73 -15.51 5.04
CA CYS A 145 1.86 -15.40 4.10
C CYS A 145 2.03 -16.70 3.30
N MET A 146 1.93 -17.85 3.96
CA MET A 146 2.10 -19.16 3.32
C MET A 146 0.89 -19.58 2.47
N LYS A 147 -0.32 -19.10 2.78
CA LYS A 147 -1.54 -19.32 1.97
C LYS A 147 -1.65 -18.38 0.76
N CYS A 148 -0.97 -17.24 0.79
CA CYS A 148 -1.07 -16.24 -0.27
C CYS A 148 -0.45 -16.78 -1.58
N PRO A 149 -1.22 -16.85 -2.68
CA PRO A 149 -0.67 -17.27 -3.96
C PRO A 149 0.44 -16.34 -4.42
N ILE A 150 1.53 -16.94 -4.91
CA ILE A 150 2.62 -16.21 -5.56
C ILE A 150 2.17 -15.95 -6.99
N ASP A 151 1.48 -14.82 -7.16
CA ASP A 151 0.98 -14.36 -8.46
C ASP A 151 1.18 -12.86 -8.65
N VAL A 152 1.33 -12.43 -9.91
CA VAL A 152 1.53 -11.02 -10.30
C VAL A 152 0.49 -10.10 -9.65
N GLY A 153 -0.80 -10.50 -9.68
CA GLY A 153 -1.90 -9.71 -9.13
C GLY A 153 -1.93 -9.67 -7.60
N LEU A 154 -1.18 -10.54 -6.93
CA LEU A 154 -1.21 -10.74 -5.48
C LEU A 154 0.11 -10.41 -4.78
N LEU A 155 1.18 -10.07 -5.51
CA LEU A 155 2.45 -9.62 -4.91
C LEU A 155 2.27 -8.49 -3.89
N ARG A 156 1.37 -7.54 -4.16
CA ARG A 156 1.05 -6.46 -3.21
C ARG A 156 0.37 -6.99 -1.94
N ALA A 157 -0.52 -7.97 -2.07
CA ALA A 157 -1.20 -8.57 -0.94
C ALA A 157 -0.22 -9.40 -0.10
N LEU A 158 0.64 -10.22 -0.73
CA LEU A 158 1.73 -10.93 -0.06
C LEU A 158 2.65 -9.94 0.68
N GLY A 159 3.05 -8.84 0.04
CA GLY A 159 3.80 -7.78 0.70
C GLY A 159 3.09 -7.16 1.89
N GLY A 160 1.75 -7.06 1.86
CA GLY A 160 0.92 -6.63 2.99
C GLY A 160 0.86 -7.66 4.13
N CYS A 161 0.80 -8.96 3.81
CA CYS A 161 0.89 -10.02 4.82
C CYS A 161 2.26 -9.99 5.52
N LEU A 162 3.34 -9.89 4.75
CA LEU A 162 4.70 -9.73 5.29
C LEU A 162 4.81 -8.46 6.14
N GLU A 163 4.14 -7.36 5.74
CA GLU A 163 4.10 -6.14 6.52
C GLU A 163 3.54 -6.37 7.93
N ASN A 164 2.36 -6.98 7.99
CA ASN A 164 1.68 -7.20 9.26
C ASN A 164 2.37 -8.27 10.10
N LEU A 165 3.05 -9.25 9.48
CA LEU A 165 3.90 -10.21 10.18
C LEU A 165 5.06 -9.51 10.90
N TRP A 166 5.81 -8.62 10.23
CA TRP A 166 6.92 -7.94 10.90
C TRP A 166 6.43 -6.97 11.98
N ARG A 167 5.32 -6.27 11.75
CA ARG A 167 4.70 -5.42 12.78
C ARG A 167 4.27 -6.22 14.00
N LYS A 168 3.62 -7.38 13.81
CA LYS A 168 3.27 -8.29 14.91
C LYS A 168 4.50 -8.68 15.72
N ALA A 169 5.58 -9.02 15.02
CA ALA A 169 6.83 -9.39 15.67
C ALA A 169 7.46 -8.23 16.47
N GLU A 170 7.40 -6.99 15.96
CA GLU A 170 7.85 -5.82 16.72
C GLU A 170 6.97 -5.55 17.94
N MET A 171 5.64 -5.60 17.79
CA MET A 171 4.69 -5.36 18.88
C MET A 171 4.83 -6.37 20.01
N LEU A 172 5.01 -7.66 19.66
CA LEU A 172 5.08 -8.75 20.63
C LEU A 172 6.52 -9.08 21.05
N SER A 173 7.52 -8.44 20.42
CA SER A 173 8.94 -8.80 20.55
C SER A 173 9.22 -10.29 20.29
N ASP A 174 8.46 -10.90 19.37
CA ASP A 174 8.54 -12.33 19.01
C ASP A 174 8.74 -12.50 17.50
N LYS A 175 9.86 -13.12 17.12
CA LYS A 175 10.22 -13.40 15.72
C LYS A 175 10.10 -14.87 15.35
N SER A 176 9.48 -15.71 16.18
CA SER A 176 9.40 -17.16 16.01
C SER A 176 8.82 -17.59 14.66
N ASP A 177 7.94 -16.77 14.07
CA ASP A 177 7.34 -17.05 12.77
C ASP A 177 8.16 -16.57 11.57
N PHE A 178 9.20 -15.74 11.76
CA PHE A 178 10.03 -15.24 10.67
C PHE A 178 10.73 -16.38 9.94
N ASP A 179 11.34 -17.30 10.69
CA ASP A 179 12.09 -18.42 10.11
C ASP A 179 11.20 -19.33 9.27
N LYS A 180 9.96 -19.57 9.72
CA LYS A 180 8.98 -20.39 8.99
C LYS A 180 8.61 -19.73 7.65
N VAL A 181 8.29 -18.44 7.67
CA VAL A 181 7.90 -17.70 6.47
C VAL A 181 9.10 -17.51 5.53
N ALA A 182 10.29 -17.21 6.06
CA ALA A 182 11.52 -17.12 5.27
C ALA A 182 11.84 -18.44 4.57
N GLN A 183 11.76 -19.58 5.27
CA GLN A 183 11.95 -20.90 4.67
C GLN A 183 10.92 -21.19 3.57
N TYR A 184 9.64 -20.87 3.80
CA TYR A 184 8.60 -21.00 2.78
C TYR A 184 8.92 -20.17 1.53
N LEU A 185 9.26 -18.88 1.69
CA LEU A 185 9.60 -18.01 0.56
C LEU A 185 10.85 -18.48 -0.19
N ARG A 186 11.89 -18.93 0.52
CA ARG A 186 13.10 -19.51 -0.09
C ARG A 186 12.80 -20.77 -0.90
N SER A 187 11.85 -21.60 -0.46
CA SER A 187 11.43 -22.79 -1.21
C SER A 187 10.65 -22.48 -2.49
N ARG A 188 10.36 -21.19 -2.73
CA ARG A 188 9.56 -20.66 -3.85
C ARG A 188 10.26 -19.50 -4.55
N ASP A 189 11.57 -19.34 -4.36
CA ASP A 189 12.33 -18.21 -4.88
C ASP A 189 12.23 -18.09 -6.42
N ASP A 190 12.35 -19.20 -7.15
CA ASP A 190 12.17 -19.26 -8.60
C ASP A 190 10.76 -18.81 -9.04
N ASP A 191 9.72 -19.30 -8.36
CA ASP A 191 8.32 -18.89 -8.62
C ASP A 191 8.16 -17.38 -8.39
N ILE A 192 8.74 -16.85 -7.31
CA ILE A 192 8.68 -15.42 -6.97
C ILE A 192 9.41 -14.58 -8.02
N MET A 193 10.62 -14.97 -8.40
CA MET A 193 11.41 -14.29 -9.43
C MET A 193 10.65 -14.24 -10.75
N GLN A 194 10.11 -15.37 -11.20
CA GLN A 194 9.32 -15.43 -12.44
C GLN A 194 8.10 -14.51 -12.39
N LYS A 195 7.37 -14.45 -11.26
CA LYS A 195 6.21 -13.56 -11.11
C LYS A 195 6.61 -12.09 -11.06
N ILE A 196 7.75 -11.75 -10.46
CA ILE A 196 8.28 -10.38 -10.48
C ILE A 196 8.67 -9.98 -11.90
N GLU A 197 9.35 -10.84 -12.65
CA GLU A 197 9.70 -10.57 -14.05
C GLU A 197 8.46 -10.39 -14.93
N ASN A 198 7.45 -11.26 -14.77
CA ASN A 198 6.18 -11.13 -15.45
C ASN A 198 5.47 -9.81 -15.09
N ALA A 199 5.58 -9.35 -13.85
CA ALA A 199 5.02 -8.07 -13.43
C ALA A 199 5.68 -6.90 -14.17
N TYR A 200 7.01 -6.94 -14.35
CA TYR A 200 7.73 -5.93 -15.13
C TYR A 200 7.33 -5.95 -16.62
N GLU A 201 7.18 -7.13 -17.21
CA GLU A 201 6.72 -7.26 -18.60
C GLU A 201 5.31 -6.71 -18.80
N GLN A 202 4.37 -7.08 -17.92
CA GLN A 202 2.99 -6.58 -18.00
C GLN A 202 2.92 -5.06 -17.81
N ALA A 203 3.73 -4.49 -16.91
CA ALA A 203 3.83 -3.05 -16.73
C ALA A 203 4.30 -2.34 -18.01
N LYS A 204 5.26 -2.93 -18.74
CA LYS A 204 5.73 -2.43 -20.04
C LYS A 204 4.66 -2.50 -21.13
N MET A 205 3.96 -3.63 -21.23
CA MET A 205 3.00 -3.89 -22.32
C MET A 205 1.75 -3.02 -22.23
N HIS A 206 1.21 -2.84 -21.02
CA HIS A 206 -0.10 -2.23 -20.85
C HIS A 206 -0.08 -0.76 -20.41
N ARG A 207 1.11 -0.21 -20.09
CA ARG A 207 1.33 1.20 -19.71
C ARG A 207 0.49 1.63 -18.49
N ALA A 208 -0.75 2.06 -18.68
CA ALA A 208 -1.53 2.79 -17.69
C ALA A 208 -2.24 1.95 -16.59
N PRO A 209 -2.94 0.82 -16.89
CA PRO A 209 -3.69 0.10 -15.85
C PRO A 209 -2.81 -0.69 -14.87
N TYR A 210 -1.55 -0.94 -15.25
CA TYR A 210 -0.64 -1.85 -14.55
C TYR A 210 0.54 -1.15 -13.90
N ALA A 211 0.47 0.17 -13.81
CA ALA A 211 1.37 1.00 -13.02
C ALA A 211 1.51 0.52 -11.55
N SER A 212 0.44 -0.07 -11.01
CA SER A 212 0.39 -0.63 -9.66
C SER A 212 1.25 -1.89 -9.48
N LEU A 213 1.72 -2.52 -10.56
CA LEU A 213 2.58 -3.70 -10.48
C LEU A 213 3.95 -3.36 -9.89
N TYR A 214 4.55 -2.22 -10.24
CA TYR A 214 5.79 -1.77 -9.60
C TYR A 214 5.61 -1.56 -8.10
N ALA A 215 4.47 -1.03 -7.68
CA ALA A 215 4.14 -0.90 -6.26
C ALA A 215 3.94 -2.25 -5.58
N GLY A 216 3.35 -3.24 -6.28
CA GLY A 216 3.23 -4.60 -5.77
C GLY A 216 4.59 -5.24 -5.54
N VAL A 217 5.48 -5.17 -6.53
CA VAL A 217 6.86 -5.66 -6.42
C VAL A 217 7.63 -4.92 -5.33
N GLY A 218 7.59 -3.59 -5.32
CA GLY A 218 8.25 -2.77 -4.31
C GLY A 218 7.76 -3.07 -2.89
N LYS A 219 6.44 -3.23 -2.69
CA LYS A 219 5.84 -3.62 -1.42
C LYS A 219 6.31 -5.00 -0.96
N PHE A 220 6.33 -5.98 -1.87
CA PHE A 220 6.84 -7.32 -1.57
C PHE A 220 8.32 -7.27 -1.15
N LEU A 221 9.19 -6.70 -2.00
CA LEU A 221 10.63 -6.63 -1.77
C LEU A 221 10.98 -5.89 -0.48
N TRP A 222 10.32 -4.76 -0.20
CA TRP A 222 10.51 -3.99 1.03
C TRP A 222 10.21 -4.81 2.29
N ASN A 223 9.08 -5.52 2.30
CA ASN A 223 8.66 -6.28 3.49
C ASN A 223 9.37 -7.63 3.59
N CYS A 224 9.72 -8.25 2.47
CA CYS A 224 10.62 -9.41 2.43
C CYS A 224 11.96 -9.05 3.08
N ASN A 225 12.51 -7.86 2.80
CA ASN A 225 13.75 -7.37 3.41
C ASN A 225 13.70 -7.26 4.95
N GLN A 226 12.51 -7.07 5.55
CA GLN A 226 12.36 -7.03 7.01
C GLN A 226 12.42 -8.43 7.66
N ILE A 227 12.09 -9.47 6.88
CA ILE A 227 11.99 -10.86 7.35
C ILE A 227 13.25 -11.65 6.95
N ASP A 228 13.66 -11.51 5.69
CA ASP A 228 14.79 -12.20 5.08
C ASP A 228 15.52 -11.30 4.07
N HIS A 229 16.49 -10.54 4.58
CA HIS A 229 17.32 -9.63 3.78
C HIS A 229 18.06 -10.36 2.64
N THR A 230 18.60 -11.56 2.90
CA THR A 230 19.37 -12.33 1.91
C THR A 230 18.51 -12.70 0.71
N LEU A 231 17.31 -13.23 0.96
CA LEU A 231 16.38 -13.58 -0.13
C LEU A 231 15.95 -12.34 -0.91
N SER A 232 15.62 -11.24 -0.23
CA SER A 232 15.22 -9.99 -0.89
C SER A 232 16.32 -9.41 -1.79
N LEU A 233 17.57 -9.43 -1.31
CA LEU A 233 18.75 -9.03 -2.09
C LEU A 233 18.97 -9.92 -3.30
N GLU A 234 18.84 -11.23 -3.15
CA GLU A 234 18.99 -12.19 -4.23
C GLU A 234 17.95 -11.97 -5.33
N ILE A 235 16.66 -11.88 -4.96
CA ILE A 235 15.56 -11.63 -5.91
C ILE A 235 15.77 -10.30 -6.62
N ALA A 236 16.07 -9.22 -5.89
CA ALA A 236 16.26 -7.90 -6.47
C ALA A 236 17.46 -7.86 -7.44
N THR A 237 18.55 -8.57 -7.11
CA THR A 237 19.74 -8.65 -7.97
C THR A 237 19.44 -9.44 -9.25
N LYS A 238 18.85 -10.63 -9.12
CA LYS A 238 18.54 -11.51 -10.26
C LYS A 238 17.51 -10.92 -11.22
N THR A 239 16.54 -10.15 -10.72
CA THR A 239 15.49 -9.54 -11.56
C THR A 239 15.83 -8.13 -12.08
N MET A 240 16.99 -7.57 -11.69
CA MET A 240 17.41 -6.20 -12.05
C MET A 240 17.52 -5.98 -13.57
N SER A 241 18.15 -6.91 -14.29
CA SER A 241 18.30 -6.79 -15.75
C SER A 241 16.95 -6.72 -16.45
N LYS A 242 15.98 -7.52 -16.00
CA LYS A 242 14.61 -7.51 -16.52
C LYS A 242 13.88 -6.23 -16.20
N LEU A 243 14.02 -5.73 -14.96
CA LEU A 243 13.49 -4.44 -14.55
C LEU A 243 13.99 -3.32 -15.48
N ILE A 244 15.31 -3.20 -15.70
CA ILE A 244 15.90 -2.20 -16.59
C ILE A 244 15.34 -2.33 -18.02
N GLU A 245 15.25 -3.56 -18.54
CA GLU A 245 14.76 -3.82 -19.88
C GLU A 245 13.31 -3.32 -20.06
N CYS A 246 12.45 -3.70 -19.12
CA CYS A 246 11.00 -3.47 -19.14
C CYS A 246 10.57 -2.13 -18.55
N PHE A 247 11.48 -1.39 -17.90
CA PHE A 247 11.14 -0.17 -17.17
C PHE A 247 10.32 0.81 -18.02
N TRP A 248 9.22 1.30 -17.48
CA TRP A 248 8.36 2.27 -18.14
C TRP A 248 7.77 3.21 -17.10
N ILE A 249 7.71 4.49 -17.42
CA ILE A 249 7.30 5.54 -16.49
C ILE A 249 6.44 6.58 -17.20
N ALA A 250 5.43 7.08 -16.50
CA ALA A 250 4.52 8.16 -16.88
C ALA A 250 4.00 8.85 -15.60
N PRO A 251 3.42 10.06 -15.68
CA PRO A 251 2.99 10.79 -14.49
C PRO A 251 2.14 9.97 -13.51
N ILE A 252 1.15 9.24 -14.04
CA ILE A 252 0.24 8.37 -13.28
C ILE A 252 0.92 7.26 -12.45
N ASN A 253 2.22 7.00 -12.66
CA ASN A 253 2.95 5.95 -11.96
C ASN A 253 4.22 6.43 -11.24
N TYR A 254 4.49 7.74 -11.19
CA TYR A 254 5.65 8.29 -10.49
C TYR A 254 5.75 7.82 -9.03
N HIS A 255 4.62 7.83 -8.31
CA HIS A 255 4.57 7.35 -6.94
C HIS A 255 4.99 5.87 -6.82
N TYR A 256 4.51 5.01 -7.71
CA TYR A 256 4.80 3.58 -7.66
C TYR A 256 6.25 3.25 -8.06
N VAL A 257 6.81 4.01 -9.01
CA VAL A 257 8.23 3.91 -9.35
C VAL A 257 9.09 4.38 -8.17
N GLY A 258 8.72 5.48 -7.50
CA GLY A 258 9.39 5.94 -6.28
C GLY A 258 9.39 4.88 -5.17
N GLN A 259 8.27 4.19 -4.96
CA GLN A 259 8.19 3.07 -4.02
C GLN A 259 9.15 1.93 -4.35
N LEU A 260 9.27 1.56 -5.64
CA LEU A 260 10.21 0.53 -6.08
C LEU A 260 11.67 0.95 -5.87
N ILE A 261 12.02 2.18 -6.24
CA ILE A 261 13.37 2.75 -6.03
C ILE A 261 13.71 2.73 -4.53
N ASN A 262 12.78 3.14 -3.67
CA ASN A 262 12.97 3.12 -2.21
C ASN A 262 13.12 1.69 -1.66
N ALA A 263 12.40 0.71 -2.22
CA ALA A 263 12.59 -0.70 -1.88
C ALA A 263 13.98 -1.19 -2.26
N LEU A 264 14.46 -0.88 -3.47
CA LEU A 264 15.82 -1.21 -3.90
C LEU A 264 16.85 -0.55 -2.97
N TYR A 265 16.71 0.74 -2.68
CA TYR A 265 17.62 1.47 -1.79
C TYR A 265 17.68 0.88 -0.39
N LYS A 266 16.53 0.43 0.14
CA LYS A 266 16.44 -0.15 1.48
C LYS A 266 17.04 -1.56 1.56
N ILE A 267 17.00 -2.31 0.47
CA ILE A 267 17.68 -3.59 0.34
C ILE A 267 19.18 -3.34 0.23
N ASP A 268 19.60 -2.61 -0.81
CA ASP A 268 20.98 -2.24 -1.05
C ASP A 268 21.04 -0.92 -1.83
N PRO A 269 21.62 0.15 -1.26
CA PRO A 269 21.80 1.42 -1.97
C PRO A 269 22.43 1.28 -3.36
N TYR A 270 23.35 0.32 -3.54
CA TYR A 270 24.02 0.08 -4.82
C TYR A 270 23.05 -0.45 -5.90
N LEU A 271 22.05 -1.25 -5.52
CA LEU A 271 21.03 -1.71 -6.48
C LEU A 271 20.22 -0.53 -7.04
N SER A 272 19.83 0.40 -6.16
CA SER A 272 19.09 1.60 -6.57
C SER A 272 19.96 2.54 -7.41
N GLU A 273 21.22 2.74 -7.00
CA GLU A 273 22.19 3.54 -7.76
C GLU A 273 22.46 2.96 -9.14
N SER A 274 22.70 1.64 -9.24
CA SER A 274 22.89 0.91 -10.50
C SER A 274 21.67 1.03 -11.42
N PHE A 275 20.46 0.87 -10.87
CA PHE A 275 19.21 1.03 -11.61
C PHE A 275 19.07 2.44 -12.19
N LEU A 276 19.25 3.49 -11.38
CA LEU A 276 19.13 4.88 -11.81
C LEU A 276 20.29 5.34 -12.70
N GLY A 277 21.49 4.78 -12.50
CA GLY A 277 22.68 5.05 -13.29
C GLY A 277 22.59 4.48 -14.71
N ASN A 278 21.72 3.50 -14.94
CA ASN A 278 21.50 2.93 -16.27
C ASN A 278 20.95 3.99 -17.24
N ASN A 279 21.63 4.18 -18.38
CA ASN A 279 21.26 5.19 -19.38
C ASN A 279 19.82 5.05 -19.89
N LYS A 280 19.29 3.83 -20.02
CA LYS A 280 17.93 3.58 -20.49
C LYS A 280 16.89 4.02 -19.46
N VAL A 281 17.12 3.69 -18.19
CA VAL A 281 16.24 4.07 -17.08
C VAL A 281 16.25 5.59 -16.92
N ARG A 282 17.45 6.18 -16.83
CA ARG A 282 17.63 7.62 -16.73
C ARG A 282 16.97 8.38 -17.89
N GLY A 283 17.19 7.94 -19.13
CA GLY A 283 16.58 8.54 -20.31
C GLY A 283 15.06 8.51 -20.27
N ARG A 284 14.45 7.40 -19.82
CA ARG A 284 12.99 7.28 -19.66
C ARG A 284 12.44 8.20 -18.57
N ILE A 285 13.13 8.34 -17.43
CA ILE A 285 12.73 9.26 -16.37
C ILE A 285 12.79 10.71 -16.88
N GLN A 286 13.93 11.09 -17.48
CA GLN A 286 14.13 12.42 -18.06
C GLN A 286 13.04 12.73 -19.09
N GLN A 287 12.81 11.81 -20.03
CA GLN A 287 11.79 11.95 -21.07
C GLN A 287 10.41 12.17 -20.45
N SER A 288 10.01 11.35 -19.47
CA SER A 288 8.70 11.48 -18.85
C SER A 288 8.51 12.80 -18.12
N ILE A 289 9.53 13.29 -17.41
CA ILE A 289 9.45 14.57 -16.70
C ILE A 289 9.37 15.74 -17.69
N ASN A 290 10.12 15.68 -18.79
CA ASN A 290 10.16 16.76 -19.77
C ASN A 290 8.96 16.81 -20.73
N GLU A 291 8.45 15.66 -21.14
CA GLU A 291 7.47 15.55 -22.24
C GLU A 291 6.03 15.38 -21.77
N HIS A 292 5.79 14.96 -20.52
CA HIS A 292 4.44 14.73 -20.02
C HIS A 292 3.94 15.86 -19.11
N ASP A 293 2.64 16.14 -19.19
CA ASP A 293 1.95 16.99 -18.22
C ASP A 293 1.77 16.23 -16.90
N TRP A 294 2.56 16.62 -15.90
CA TRP A 294 2.49 16.10 -14.54
C TRP A 294 1.77 17.05 -13.57
N SER A 295 1.08 18.09 -14.05
CA SER A 295 0.36 19.05 -13.19
C SER A 295 -0.71 18.41 -12.30
N LYS A 296 -1.23 17.25 -12.69
CA LYS A 296 -2.19 16.44 -11.91
C LYS A 296 -1.52 15.43 -10.98
N GLU A 297 -0.21 15.25 -11.09
CA GLU A 297 0.58 14.20 -10.44
C GLU A 297 1.78 14.79 -9.69
N VAL A 298 1.64 16.02 -9.18
CA VAL A 298 2.70 16.79 -8.47
C VAL A 298 3.24 15.99 -7.28
N GLU A 299 2.36 15.42 -6.45
CA GLU A 299 2.76 14.59 -5.31
C GLU A 299 3.46 13.29 -5.75
N GLY A 300 3.01 12.71 -6.87
CA GLY A 300 3.68 11.56 -7.47
C GLY A 300 5.10 11.89 -7.91
N LEU A 301 5.27 13.04 -8.58
CA LEU A 301 6.57 13.53 -9.02
C LEU A 301 7.47 13.86 -7.83
N LYS A 302 6.96 14.54 -6.80
CA LYS A 302 7.69 14.80 -5.55
C LYS A 302 8.23 13.50 -4.96
N HIS A 303 7.40 12.48 -4.85
CA HIS A 303 7.81 11.17 -4.33
C HIS A 303 8.89 10.47 -5.18
N LEU A 304 8.80 10.62 -6.51
CA LEU A 304 9.83 10.11 -7.43
C LEU A 304 11.17 10.84 -7.22
N ILE A 305 11.15 12.17 -7.10
CA ILE A 305 12.34 12.99 -6.86
C ILE A 305 12.99 12.65 -5.53
N GLU A 306 12.20 12.52 -4.46
CA GLU A 306 12.67 12.08 -3.15
C GLU A 306 13.40 10.73 -3.26
N ALA A 307 12.79 9.75 -3.93
CA ALA A 307 13.37 8.42 -4.10
C ALA A 307 14.66 8.44 -4.94
N PHE A 308 14.69 9.24 -6.02
CA PHE A 308 15.86 9.42 -6.87
C PHE A 308 16.99 10.08 -6.06
N TYR A 309 16.72 11.23 -5.45
CA TYR A 309 17.71 11.99 -4.69
C TYR A 309 18.23 11.20 -3.48
N ARG A 310 17.36 10.44 -2.80
CA ARG A 310 17.77 9.51 -1.73
C ARG A 310 18.80 8.49 -2.23
N SER A 311 18.59 7.96 -3.43
CA SER A 311 19.39 6.88 -4.01
C SER A 311 20.66 7.36 -4.72
N PHE A 312 20.59 8.48 -5.46
CA PHE A 312 21.69 8.97 -6.30
C PHE A 312 21.69 10.51 -6.38
N PRO A 313 22.03 11.21 -5.28
CA PRO A 313 21.88 12.67 -5.18
C PRO A 313 22.72 13.44 -6.21
N ASP A 314 23.95 12.99 -6.48
CA ASP A 314 24.84 13.66 -7.44
C ASP A 314 24.34 13.54 -8.88
N LEU A 315 23.77 12.40 -9.25
CA LEU A 315 23.15 12.23 -10.56
C LEU A 315 21.92 13.12 -10.70
N TRP A 316 21.05 13.17 -9.68
CA TRP A 316 19.88 14.05 -9.69
C TRP A 316 20.27 15.52 -9.85
N ARG A 317 21.20 16.02 -9.02
CA ARG A 317 21.70 17.40 -9.11
C ARG A 317 22.30 17.68 -10.49
N ARG A 318 23.03 16.73 -11.07
CA ARG A 318 23.56 16.87 -12.45
C ARG A 318 22.43 16.99 -13.48
N MET A 319 21.38 16.18 -13.36
CA MET A 319 20.22 16.23 -14.27
C MET A 319 19.54 17.60 -14.23
N VAL A 320 19.39 18.19 -13.05
CA VAL A 320 18.80 19.53 -12.88
C VAL A 320 19.77 20.62 -13.34
N ASN A 321 21.00 20.65 -12.82
CA ASN A 321 21.96 21.74 -13.06
C ASN A 321 22.54 21.77 -14.49
N SER A 322 22.54 20.63 -15.18
CA SER A 322 23.04 20.52 -16.56
C SER A 322 21.92 20.66 -17.60
N ASN A 323 20.73 21.13 -17.20
CA ASN A 323 19.55 21.30 -18.05
C ASN A 323 19.13 20.00 -18.78
N TRP A 324 19.29 18.83 -18.16
CA TRP A 324 18.72 17.59 -18.71
C TRP A 324 17.21 17.55 -18.44
N ILE A 325 16.79 18.05 -17.28
CA ILE A 325 15.41 18.43 -17.00
C ILE A 325 15.21 19.87 -17.44
N VAL A 326 14.33 20.10 -18.40
CA VAL A 326 14.10 21.43 -19.01
C VAL A 326 12.76 22.06 -18.60
N VAL A 327 11.91 21.29 -17.92
CA VAL A 327 10.64 21.79 -17.36
C VAL A 327 10.89 22.56 -16.08
N ASP A 328 10.01 23.54 -15.81
CA ASP A 328 10.04 24.28 -14.57
C ASP A 328 9.59 23.41 -13.39
N LEU A 329 10.48 23.20 -12.43
CA LEU A 329 10.23 22.46 -11.18
C LEU A 329 10.00 23.40 -9.99
N SER A 330 9.85 24.71 -10.20
CA SER A 330 9.68 25.71 -9.14
C SER A 330 8.50 25.43 -8.21
N SER A 331 7.47 24.73 -8.69
CA SER A 331 6.29 24.33 -7.90
C SER A 331 6.56 23.25 -6.85
N LEU A 332 7.72 22.57 -6.87
CA LEU A 332 8.02 21.42 -6.01
C LEU A 332 8.84 21.75 -4.75
N ASP A 333 9.35 22.98 -4.60
CA ASP A 333 10.29 23.35 -3.52
C ASP A 333 11.40 22.30 -3.32
N LEU A 334 12.28 22.18 -4.31
CA LEU A 334 13.33 21.16 -4.35
C LEU A 334 14.26 21.24 -3.12
N ASP A 335 14.51 22.43 -2.59
CA ASP A 335 15.36 22.60 -1.41
C ASP A 335 14.73 21.98 -0.16
N SER A 336 13.40 22.11 0.00
CA SER A 336 12.69 21.39 1.07
C SER A 336 12.79 19.89 0.87
N ILE A 337 12.55 19.38 -0.34
CA ILE A 337 12.65 17.94 -0.65
C ILE A 337 14.04 17.39 -0.29
N TYR A 338 15.10 18.09 -0.69
CA TYR A 338 16.47 17.64 -0.39
C TYR A 338 16.73 17.62 1.11
N ARG A 339 16.35 18.69 1.82
CA ARG A 339 16.51 18.78 3.27
C ARG A 339 15.78 17.64 3.97
N ASP A 340 14.52 17.39 3.62
CA ASP A 340 13.71 16.33 4.23
C ASP A 340 14.38 14.94 4.04
N VAL A 341 14.90 14.66 2.84
CA VAL A 341 15.62 13.40 2.58
C VAL A 341 16.94 13.29 3.36
N GLU A 342 17.71 14.37 3.50
CA GLU A 342 18.94 14.35 4.29
C GLU A 342 18.65 14.19 5.79
N GLU A 343 17.62 14.85 6.31
CA GLU A 343 17.17 14.71 7.69
C GLU A 343 16.74 13.27 8.00
N GLU A 344 15.98 12.63 7.12
CA GLU A 344 15.60 11.22 7.25
C GLU A 344 16.81 10.28 7.26
N LYS A 345 17.78 10.49 6.36
CA LYS A 345 19.03 9.69 6.31
C LYS A 345 19.81 9.81 7.62
N ASN A 346 19.90 11.03 8.14
CA ASN A 346 20.59 11.31 9.40
C ASN A 346 19.87 10.67 10.60
N ALA A 347 18.53 10.79 10.66
CA ALA A 347 17.72 10.17 11.71
C ALA A 347 17.81 8.63 11.69
N GLY A 348 17.76 8.02 10.51
CA GLY A 348 17.91 6.58 10.35
C GLY A 348 19.29 6.07 10.79
N THR A 349 20.34 6.82 10.51
CA THR A 349 21.72 6.51 10.94
C THR A 349 21.86 6.56 12.46
N ALA A 350 21.29 7.59 13.09
CA ALA A 350 21.27 7.73 14.54
C ALA A 350 20.50 6.59 15.23
N TYR A 351 19.31 6.25 14.71
CA TYR A 351 18.48 5.17 15.25
C TYR A 351 19.15 3.79 15.14
N ASN A 352 19.72 3.47 13.97
CA ASN A 352 20.43 2.20 13.77
C ASN A 352 21.66 2.10 14.68
N THR A 353 22.38 3.20 14.88
CA THR A 353 23.51 3.26 15.82
C THR A 353 23.05 2.98 17.24
N ALA A 354 21.96 3.62 17.70
CA ALA A 354 21.38 3.40 19.02
C ALA A 354 20.89 1.95 19.21
N LYS A 355 20.22 1.37 18.20
CA LYS A 355 19.75 -0.02 18.22
C LYS A 355 20.93 -1.01 18.29
N LYS A 356 22.00 -0.77 17.54
CA LYS A 356 23.23 -1.58 17.57
C LYS A 356 23.93 -1.50 18.93
N VAL A 357 24.04 -0.31 19.52
CA VAL A 357 24.59 -0.12 20.88
C VAL A 357 23.74 -0.85 21.94
N ARG A 358 22.41 -0.80 21.83
CA ARG A 358 21.50 -1.50 22.75
C ARG A 358 21.59 -3.02 22.61
N ALA A 359 21.70 -3.54 21.38
CA ALA A 359 21.89 -4.96 21.11
C ALA A 359 23.23 -5.48 21.67
N LEU A 360 24.31 -4.69 21.57
CA LEU A 360 25.61 -5.04 22.14
C LEU A 360 25.61 -5.05 23.68
N ARG A 361 24.85 -4.16 24.33
CA ARG A 361 24.70 -4.14 25.81
C ARG A 361 23.91 -5.33 26.38
N HIS A 362 23.07 -5.97 25.57
CA HIS A 362 22.28 -7.13 25.98
C HIS A 362 22.86 -8.46 25.46
N SER A 363 24.04 -8.45 24.84
CA SER A 363 24.75 -9.68 24.48
C SER A 363 25.47 -10.24 25.71
N PRO A 364 25.20 -11.47 26.18
CA PRO A 364 25.75 -12.03 27.44
C PRO A 364 27.28 -12.23 27.49
N LYS A 365 28.04 -11.71 26.51
CA LYS A 365 29.47 -11.98 26.33
C LYS A 365 30.42 -10.90 26.85
N PHE A 366 29.93 -9.84 27.51
CA PHE A 366 30.77 -8.73 28.00
C PHE A 366 30.87 -8.62 29.54
N LEU A 367 30.66 -9.72 30.27
CA LEU A 367 30.79 -9.77 31.75
C LEU A 367 31.87 -10.74 32.26
N LEU A 368 32.89 -11.04 31.44
CA LEU A 368 34.09 -11.76 31.87
C LEU A 368 35.33 -11.10 31.27
N CYS A 369 35.82 -10.06 31.94
CA CYS A 369 37.23 -9.68 32.07
C CYS A 369 37.38 -8.91 33.38
#